data_AF-A0A318CML2-F1
#
_entry.id   AF-A0A318CML2-F1
#
_cell.length_a   1.000
_cell.length_b   1.000
_cell.length_c   1.000
_cell.angle_alpha   90.00
_cell.angle_beta   90.00
_cell.angle_gamma   90.00
#
_symmetry.space_group_name_H-M   'P 1'
#
loop_
_entity.id
_entity.type
_entity.pdbx_description
1 polymer ?
#
loop_
_entity_poly.entity_id
_entity_poly.type
_entity_poly.pdbx_seq_one_letter_code
_entity_poly.pdbx_strand_id
1 'polypeptide(L)'
;MSNGTPDVLPYIPNCTLVILALLWSYLEGEKGIYKSIPQELDEAATPRTLARYLKRAKAVCLETQQAIREVLIETREPRPWDECFHQGLSPPESLTKRYRNSTKAITLWRSLAILLIGYKTLSATPSLLMARARQKAEQRKTRFLI
;
A
#
# COMPACT_ATOMS: atom_id res chain seq x y z
N MET A 1 -32.45 15.11 -1.40
CA MET A 1 -31.42 14.27 -2.04
C MET A 1 -30.31 14.06 -1.01
N SER A 2 -30.19 12.85 -0.47
CA SER A 2 -29.19 12.54 0.55
C SER A 2 -27.80 12.54 -0.11
N ASN A 3 -27.03 13.58 0.14
CA ASN A 3 -25.60 13.60 -0.16
C ASN A 3 -24.95 12.63 0.82
N GLY A 4 -24.78 11.37 0.37
CA GLY A 4 -24.19 10.30 1.17
C GLY A 4 -22.99 10.81 1.94
N THR A 5 -23.05 10.63 3.26
CA THR A 5 -22.01 11.00 4.21
C THR A 5 -20.66 10.57 3.63
N PRO A 6 -19.65 11.46 3.54
CA PRO A 6 -18.34 10.99 3.13
C PRO A 6 -17.91 9.93 4.14
N ASP A 7 -17.75 8.68 3.70
CA ASP A 7 -17.15 7.57 4.47
C ASP A 7 -15.65 7.85 4.69
N VAL A 8 -15.33 9.00 5.27
CA VAL A 8 -14.01 9.29 5.78
C VAL A 8 -14.10 8.90 7.23
N LEU A 9 -13.82 7.63 7.51
CA LEU A 9 -13.58 7.13 8.86
C LEU A 9 -12.56 8.08 9.51
N PRO A 10 -12.94 8.84 10.55
CA PRO A 10 -12.04 9.77 11.18
C PRO A 10 -10.99 8.94 11.92
N TYR A 11 -9.73 9.13 11.54
CA TYR A 11 -8.57 8.97 12.43
C TYR A 11 -8.40 7.62 13.13
N ILE A 12 -7.88 6.59 12.45
CA ILE A 12 -7.16 5.51 13.16
C ILE A 12 -6.03 4.98 12.26
N PRO A 13 -4.76 4.97 12.69
CA PRO A 13 -3.67 4.25 12.02
C PRO A 13 -4.03 2.78 11.67
N ASN A 14 -4.95 2.19 12.44
CA ASN A 14 -5.57 0.89 12.17
C ASN A 14 -6.37 0.88 10.86
N CYS A 15 -7.08 1.96 10.49
CA CYS A 15 -7.76 2.07 9.19
C CYS A 15 -6.76 2.05 8.04
N THR A 16 -5.60 2.71 8.19
CA THR A 16 -4.54 2.68 7.17
C THR A 16 -4.01 1.27 6.98
N LEU A 17 -3.70 0.56 8.07
CA LEU A 17 -3.26 -0.83 8.01
C LEU A 17 -4.32 -1.75 7.39
N VAL A 18 -5.60 -1.57 7.74
CA VAL A 18 -6.72 -2.32 7.13
C VAL A 18 -6.80 -2.04 5.63
N ILE A 19 -6.70 -0.78 5.20
CA ILE A 19 -6.69 -0.42 3.77
C ILE A 19 -5.49 -1.07 3.06
N LEU A 20 -4.30 -1.04 3.67
CA LEU A 20 -3.10 -1.68 3.10
C LEU A 20 -3.28 -3.20 3.01
N ALA A 21 -3.84 -3.84 4.03
CA ALA A 21 -4.11 -5.28 4.04
C ALA A 21 -5.14 -5.66 2.96
N LEU A 22 -6.20 -4.88 2.77
CA LEU A 22 -7.18 -5.08 1.71
C LEU A 22 -6.56 -4.91 0.32
N LEU A 23 -5.75 -3.86 0.13
CA LEU A 23 -5.03 -3.65 -1.13
C LEU A 23 -4.04 -4.79 -1.40
N TRP A 24 -3.31 -5.23 -0.38
CA TRP A 24 -2.36 -6.33 -0.48
C TRP A 24 -3.06 -7.64 -0.85
N SER A 25 -4.10 -8.04 -0.10
CA SER A 25 -4.89 -9.24 -0.36
C SER A 25 -5.43 -9.27 -1.79
N TYR A 26 -5.82 -8.12 -2.33
CA TYR A 26 -6.31 -8.02 -3.70
C TYR A 26 -5.22 -8.03 -4.78
N LEU A 27 -4.07 -7.41 -4.53
CA LEU A 27 -2.96 -7.34 -5.49
C LEU A 27 -2.15 -8.64 -5.53
N GLU A 28 -1.98 -9.29 -4.38
CA GLU A 28 -1.32 -10.59 -4.26
C GLU A 28 -2.27 -11.73 -4.64
N GLY A 29 -3.57 -11.57 -4.33
CA GLY A 29 -4.56 -12.60 -4.55
C GLY A 29 -4.91 -12.83 -6.02
N GLU A 30 -4.95 -14.10 -6.43
CA GLU A 30 -5.50 -14.54 -7.72
C GLU A 30 -7.03 -14.37 -7.81
N LYS A 31 -7.64 -13.79 -6.78
CA LYS A 31 -9.07 -13.54 -6.65
C LYS A 31 -9.46 -12.12 -7.11
N GLY A 32 -10.60 -11.99 -7.78
CA GLY A 32 -11.19 -10.68 -8.11
C GLY A 32 -11.65 -9.90 -6.86
N ILE A 33 -11.99 -8.62 -7.02
CA ILE A 33 -12.30 -7.68 -5.91
C ILE A 33 -13.34 -8.25 -4.93
N TYR A 34 -14.35 -8.96 -5.43
CA TYR A 34 -15.42 -9.55 -4.61
C TYR A 34 -14.96 -10.70 -3.71
N LYS A 35 -13.84 -11.34 -4.03
CA LYS A 35 -13.32 -12.51 -3.30
C LYS A 35 -11.99 -12.21 -2.60
N SER A 36 -11.51 -10.97 -2.66
CA SER A 36 -10.23 -10.56 -2.08
C SER A 36 -10.35 -9.91 -0.70
N ILE A 37 -11.57 -9.70 -0.22
CA ILE A 37 -11.82 -9.21 1.14
C ILE A 37 -11.75 -10.43 2.06
N PRO A 38 -10.85 -10.43 3.07
CA PRO A 38 -10.84 -11.46 4.11
C PRO A 38 -12.17 -11.46 4.85
N GLN A 39 -12.67 -12.64 5.23
CA GLN A 39 -13.96 -12.78 5.92
C GLN A 39 -13.99 -11.98 7.23
N GLU A 40 -12.84 -11.88 7.90
CA GLU A 40 -12.63 -11.11 9.12
C GLU A 40 -12.86 -9.60 8.94
N LEU A 41 -12.95 -9.12 7.69
CA LEU A 41 -13.15 -7.72 7.31
C LEU A 41 -14.45 -7.48 6.54
N ASP A 42 -15.33 -8.47 6.39
CA ASP A 42 -16.56 -8.34 5.59
C ASP A 42 -17.52 -7.24 6.11
N GLU A 43 -17.57 -7.03 7.42
CA GLU A 43 -18.35 -5.96 8.04
C GLU A 43 -17.69 -4.58 7.90
N ALA A 44 -16.36 -4.56 7.79
CA ALA A 44 -15.56 -3.32 7.75
C ALA A 44 -15.31 -2.81 6.33
N ALA A 45 -15.40 -3.68 5.32
CA ALA A 45 -15.05 -3.36 3.95
C ALA A 45 -15.95 -4.07 2.94
N THR A 46 -16.37 -3.32 1.93
CA THR A 46 -17.11 -3.86 0.78
C THR A 46 -16.23 -3.86 -0.47
N PRO A 47 -16.59 -4.63 -1.52
CA PRO A 47 -15.92 -4.57 -2.82
C PRO A 47 -15.84 -3.15 -3.38
N ARG A 48 -16.87 -2.33 -3.15
CA ARG A 48 -16.90 -0.92 -3.53
C ARG A 48 -15.87 -0.09 -2.76
N THR A 49 -15.74 -0.35 -1.46
CA THR A 49 -14.73 0.27 -0.59
C THR A 49 -13.32 -0.03 -1.10
N LEU A 50 -13.03 -1.30 -1.38
CA LEU A 50 -11.75 -1.74 -1.94
C LEU A 50 -11.47 -1.10 -3.31
N ALA A 51 -12.45 -1.08 -4.21
CA ALA A 51 -12.29 -0.46 -5.53
C ALA A 51 -12.00 1.06 -5.43
N ARG A 52 -12.66 1.75 -4.49
CA ARG A 52 -12.44 3.18 -4.21
C ARG A 52 -11.01 3.44 -3.72
N TYR A 53 -10.54 2.66 -2.75
CA TYR A 53 -9.17 2.80 -2.23
C TYR A 53 -8.13 2.42 -3.27
N LEU A 54 -8.35 1.37 -4.05
CA LEU A 54 -7.47 0.99 -5.14
C LEU A 54 -7.32 2.11 -6.16
N LYS A 55 -8.42 2.73 -6.56
CA LYS A 55 -8.41 3.87 -7.50
C LYS A 55 -7.57 5.03 -6.96
N ARG A 56 -7.75 5.38 -5.67
CA ARG A 56 -6.99 6.44 -5.00
C ARG A 56 -5.51 6.09 -4.89
N ALA A 57 -5.19 4.89 -4.41
CA ALA A 57 -3.82 4.43 -4.21
C ALA A 57 -3.04 4.37 -5.52
N LYS A 58 -3.66 3.92 -6.62
CA LYS A 58 -3.02 3.93 -7.96
C LYS A 58 -2.65 5.34 -8.43
N ALA A 59 -3.36 6.38 -7.99
CA ALA A 59 -3.10 7.75 -8.40
C ALA A 59 -1.85 8.35 -7.74
N VAL A 60 -1.41 7.80 -6.60
CA VAL A 60 -0.31 8.33 -5.77
C VAL A 60 0.75 7.26 -5.48
N CYS A 61 0.74 6.15 -6.22
CA CYS A 61 1.53 4.97 -5.91
C CYS A 61 3.03 5.20 -6.03
N LEU A 62 3.47 6.03 -6.99
CA LEU A 62 4.88 6.33 -7.19
C LEU A 62 5.43 7.20 -6.07
N GLU A 63 4.71 8.26 -5.72
CA GLU A 63 5.06 9.19 -4.63
C GLU A 63 5.11 8.45 -3.29
N THR A 64 4.13 7.58 -3.06
CA THR A 64 4.09 6.71 -1.88
C THR A 64 5.31 5.78 -1.86
N GLN A 65 5.64 5.14 -2.98
CA GLN A 65 6.80 4.26 -3.09
C GLN A 65 8.09 4.99 -2.71
N GLN A 66 8.29 6.19 -3.25
CA GLN A 66 9.48 7.01 -3.00
C GLN A 66 9.58 7.39 -1.53
N ALA A 67 8.49 7.84 -0.92
CA ALA A 67 8.46 8.19 0.49
C ALA A 67 8.79 6.99 1.41
N ILE A 68 8.26 5.80 1.11
CA ILE A 68 8.59 4.57 1.85
C ILE A 68 10.08 4.23 1.69
N ARG A 69 10.59 4.24 0.45
CA ARG A 69 12.00 3.93 0.18
C ARG A 69 12.95 4.83 0.95
N GLU A 70 12.66 6.13 0.99
CA GLU A 70 13.48 7.09 1.71
C GLU A 70 13.54 6.80 3.21
N VAL A 71 12.40 6.51 3.85
CA VAL A 71 12.39 6.12 5.27
C VAL A 71 13.24 4.88 5.50
N LEU A 72 13.16 3.89 4.62
CA LEU A 72 13.94 2.67 4.77
C LEU A 72 15.45 2.92 4.60
N ILE A 73 15.84 3.77 3.65
CA ILE A 73 17.25 4.16 3.44
C ILE A 73 17.81 4.86 4.69
N GLU A 74 17.02 5.71 5.34
CA GLU A 74 17.46 6.48 6.52
C GLU A 74 17.50 5.65 7.82
N THR A 75 16.94 4.45 7.84
CA THR A 75 16.77 3.72 9.10
C THR A 75 18.02 2.96 9.55
N ARG A 76 18.88 2.48 8.63
CA ARG A 76 20.05 1.67 8.98
C ARG A 76 21.15 1.69 7.90
N GLU A 77 22.40 1.54 8.30
CA GLU A 77 23.54 1.19 7.44
C GLU A 77 24.02 -0.26 7.74
N PRO A 78 24.44 -1.05 6.73
CA PRO A 78 24.41 -0.75 5.30
C PRO A 78 22.97 -0.58 4.82
N ARG A 79 22.78 0.25 3.78
CA ARG A 79 21.45 0.56 3.26
C ARG A 79 20.68 -0.74 2.98
N PRO A 80 19.47 -0.91 3.54
CA PRO A 80 18.68 -2.13 3.37
C PRO A 80 18.40 -2.48 1.90
N TRP A 81 18.53 -1.50 1.00
CA TRP A 81 18.32 -1.68 -0.43
C TRP A 81 19.29 -2.68 -1.06
N ASP A 82 20.54 -2.68 -0.60
CA ASP A 82 21.60 -3.48 -1.20
C ASP A 82 21.42 -4.97 -0.86
N GLU A 83 20.96 -5.29 0.35
CA GLU A 83 20.71 -6.69 0.75
C GLU A 83 19.31 -7.18 0.39
N CYS A 84 18.28 -6.33 0.52
CA CYS A 84 16.89 -6.78 0.47
C CYS A 84 16.23 -6.69 -0.93
N PHE A 85 16.84 -5.97 -1.89
CA PHE A 85 16.19 -5.66 -3.17
C PHE A 85 17.12 -5.78 -4.39
N HIS A 86 18.15 -6.63 -4.30
CA HIS A 86 19.27 -6.73 -5.25
C HIS A 86 18.88 -6.97 -6.74
N GLN A 87 17.66 -7.45 -7.01
CA GLN A 87 17.17 -7.70 -8.38
C GLN A 87 15.88 -6.91 -8.73
N GLY A 88 15.48 -5.97 -7.86
CA GLY A 88 14.15 -5.40 -7.92
C GLY A 88 13.06 -6.42 -7.59
N LEU A 89 11.87 -5.93 -7.22
CA LEU A 89 10.74 -6.81 -6.90
C LEU A 89 9.94 -7.15 -8.16
N SER A 90 9.90 -8.42 -8.51
CA SER A 90 9.04 -8.95 -9.56
C SER A 90 7.63 -9.16 -9.02
N PRO A 91 6.59 -8.55 -9.64
CA PRO A 91 5.21 -8.77 -9.22
C PRO A 91 4.75 -10.21 -9.52
N PRO A 92 3.71 -10.71 -8.84
CA PRO A 92 3.09 -12.00 -9.16
C PRO A 92 2.61 -12.04 -10.62
N GLU A 93 2.77 -13.19 -11.27
CA GLU A 93 2.29 -13.37 -12.65
C GLU A 93 0.80 -13.10 -12.80
N SER A 94 0.03 -13.49 -11.78
CA SER A 94 -1.42 -13.27 -11.69
C SER A 94 -1.79 -11.79 -11.80
N LEU A 95 -0.97 -10.90 -11.23
CA LEU A 95 -1.14 -9.45 -11.31
C LEU A 95 -0.89 -8.94 -12.73
N THR A 96 0.17 -9.44 -13.38
CA THR A 96 0.53 -9.06 -14.75
C THR A 96 -0.54 -9.52 -15.75
N LYS A 97 -1.06 -10.75 -15.60
CA LYS A 97 -2.10 -11.33 -16.47
C LYS A 97 -3.45 -10.64 -16.32
N ARG A 98 -3.82 -10.22 -15.10
CA ARG A 98 -5.13 -9.60 -14.82
C ARG A 98 -5.26 -8.18 -15.35
N TYR A 99 -4.18 -7.39 -15.29
CA TYR A 99 -4.25 -5.97 -15.62
C TYR A 99 -3.66 -5.67 -17.00
N ARG A 100 -4.53 -5.40 -17.97
CA ARG A 100 -4.14 -5.02 -19.34
C ARG A 100 -3.22 -3.78 -19.40
N ASN A 101 -3.34 -2.88 -18.42
CA ASN A 101 -2.41 -1.78 -18.12
C ASN A 101 -1.92 -1.92 -16.66
N SER A 102 -0.93 -2.79 -16.46
CA SER A 102 -0.50 -3.25 -15.13
C SER A 102 0.42 -2.28 -14.39
N THR A 103 1.01 -1.28 -15.05
CA THR A 103 2.09 -0.46 -14.47
C THR A 103 1.75 0.14 -13.10
N LYS A 104 0.58 0.78 -12.95
CA LYS A 104 0.19 1.38 -11.65
C LYS A 104 -0.14 0.32 -10.59
N ALA A 105 -0.69 -0.83 -11.00
CA ALA A 105 -0.98 -1.92 -10.07
C ALA A 105 0.32 -2.60 -9.60
N ILE A 106 1.29 -2.78 -10.51
CA ILE A 106 2.64 -3.27 -10.22
C ILE A 106 3.39 -2.29 -9.32
N THR A 107 3.36 -0.98 -9.60
CA THR A 107 4.00 0.02 -8.74
C THR A 107 3.38 0.03 -7.34
N LEU A 108 2.06 -0.04 -7.25
CA LEU A 108 1.37 -0.14 -5.96
C LEU A 108 1.77 -1.43 -5.22
N TRP A 109 1.76 -2.58 -5.90
CA TRP A 109 2.22 -3.85 -5.33
C TRP A 109 3.66 -3.76 -4.82
N ARG A 110 4.58 -3.22 -5.63
CA ARG A 110 5.99 -3.01 -5.24
C ARG A 110 6.10 -2.11 -4.02
N SER A 111 5.28 -1.07 -3.92
CA SER A 111 5.27 -0.16 -2.76
C SER A 111 4.91 -0.91 -1.48
N LEU A 112 3.87 -1.74 -1.52
CA LEU A 112 3.44 -2.55 -0.38
C LEU A 112 4.46 -3.65 -0.04
N ALA A 113 5.07 -4.27 -1.05
CA ALA A 113 6.09 -5.28 -0.86
C ALA A 113 7.36 -4.71 -0.23
N ILE A 114 7.78 -3.50 -0.64
CA ILE A 114 8.90 -2.77 -0.01
C ILE A 114 8.58 -2.50 1.48
N LEU A 115 7.36 -2.08 1.80
CA LEU A 115 6.95 -1.86 3.19
C LEU A 115 7.00 -3.15 4.01
N LEU A 116 6.50 -4.26 3.45
CA LEU A 116 6.50 -5.57 4.12
C LEU A 116 7.92 -6.09 4.38
N ILE A 117 8.81 -5.93 3.40
CA ILE A 117 10.22 -6.29 3.54
C ILE A 117 10.89 -5.38 4.57
N GLY A 118 10.66 -4.07 4.50
CA GLY A 118 11.17 -3.11 5.47
C GLY A 118 10.77 -3.43 6.90
N TYR A 119 9.51 -3.83 7.13
CA TYR A 119 9.05 -4.33 8.42
C TYR A 119 9.88 -5.53 8.91
N LYS A 120 10.07 -6.55 8.06
CA LYS A 120 10.83 -7.75 8.41
C LYS A 120 12.30 -7.46 8.69
N THR A 121 12.95 -6.66 7.83
CA THR A 121 14.38 -6.38 7.91
C THR A 121 14.73 -5.44 9.07
N LEU A 122 13.89 -4.44 9.33
CA LEU A 122 14.16 -3.40 10.31
C LEU A 122 13.53 -3.67 11.68
N SER A 123 12.77 -4.76 11.83
CA SER A 123 11.96 -5.05 13.03
C SER A 123 11.08 -3.87 13.47
N ALA A 124 10.69 -3.00 12.52
CA ALA A 124 9.98 -1.76 12.77
C ALA A 124 8.53 -1.88 12.30
N THR A 125 7.57 -1.57 13.16
CA THR A 125 6.14 -1.76 12.89
C THR A 125 5.71 -1.07 11.58
N PRO A 126 4.91 -1.72 10.70
CA PRO A 126 4.53 -1.14 9.41
C PRO A 126 3.82 0.22 9.54
N SER A 127 3.05 0.41 10.62
CA SER A 127 2.39 1.67 10.96
C SER A 127 3.38 2.80 11.22
N LEU A 128 4.49 2.52 11.91
CA LEU A 128 5.53 3.51 12.21
C LEU A 128 6.28 3.92 10.93
N LEU A 129 6.63 2.95 10.08
CA LEU A 129 7.25 3.21 8.78
C LEU A 129 6.34 4.07 7.89
N MET A 130 5.05 3.75 7.86
CA MET A 130 4.06 4.53 7.12
C MET A 130 3.85 5.94 7.68
N ALA A 131 3.83 6.11 9.00
CA ALA A 131 3.71 7.42 9.63
C ALA A 131 4.90 8.32 9.28
N ARG A 132 6.12 7.78 9.31
CA ARG A 132 7.33 8.50 8.89
C ARG A 132 7.30 8.84 7.40
N ALA A 133 6.86 7.90 6.56
CA ALA A 133 6.77 8.13 5.12
C ALA A 133 5.74 9.21 4.79
N ARG A 134 4.61 9.23 5.49
CA ARG A 134 3.61 10.29 5.41
C ARG A 134 4.19 11.65 5.81
N GLN A 135 4.89 11.72 6.94
CA GLN A 135 5.50 12.97 7.40
C GLN A 135 6.47 13.55 6.35
N LYS A 136 7.26 12.71 5.69
CA LYS A 136 8.14 13.14 4.59
C LYS A 136 7.38 13.63 3.37
N ALA A 137 6.30 12.95 2.99
CA ALA A 137 5.44 13.40 1.89
C ALA A 137 4.81 14.77 2.21
N GLU A 138 4.33 14.99 3.43
CA GLU A 138 3.80 16.26 3.90
C GLU A 138 4.85 17.39 3.83
N GLN A 139 6.08 17.13 4.29
CA GLN A 139 7.19 18.08 4.18
C GLN A 139 7.49 18.48 2.73
N ARG A 140 7.35 17.53 1.79
CA ARG A 140 7.56 17.76 0.35
C ARG A 140 6.33 18.28 -0.38
N LYS A 141 5.20 18.46 0.32
CA LYS A 141 3.90 18.82 -0.25
C LYS A 141 3.46 17.84 -1.35
N THR A 142 3.87 16.58 -1.25
CA THR A 142 3.45 15.51 -2.17
C THR A 142 2.26 14.74 -1.61
N ARG A 143 1.49 14.11 -2.49
CA ARG A 143 0.39 13.25 -2.07
C ARG A 143 0.93 11.94 -1.51
N PHE A 144 0.25 11.41 -0.50
CA PHE A 144 0.57 10.13 0.12
C PHE A 144 -0.65 9.22 0.14
N LEU A 145 -0.43 7.93 0.40
CA LEU A 145 -1.50 6.95 0.47
C LEU A 145 -2.46 7.31 1.62
N ILE A 146 -3.71 7.58 1.24
CA ILE A 146 -4.86 8.14 2.01
C ILE A 146 -4.90 9.67 2.01
#